data_AF-A0A9Q1C1I2-F1
#
_entry.id   AF-A0A9Q1C1I2-F1
#
_cell.length_a   1.000
_cell.length_b   1.000
_cell.length_c   1.000
_cell.angle_alpha   90.00
_cell.angle_beta   90.00
_cell.angle_gamma   90.00
#
_symmetry.space_group_name_H-M   'P 1'
#
loop_
_entity.id
_entity.type
_entity.pdbx_description
1 polymer ?
#
loop_
_entity_poly.entity_id
_entity_poly.type
_entity_poly.pdbx_seq_one_letter_code
_entity_poly.pdbx_strand_id
1 'polypeptide(L)'
;MLVKVFGKKDLDLHLTRIKECVKYPNLINVYELDGQEGVSNGIDSAILNALIKAKKGNFVDQLQLALVWNRADVAQREIFYGHVHWEKGELDNFVRYAIVHNLPEFLDLFIEKGVSMKDYLTDRELTVLYNKVSAKFGW
;
A
#
# COMPACT_ATOMS: atom_id res chain seq x y z
N MET A 1 -9.42 -25.28 25.56
CA MET A 1 -10.13 -24.44 24.58
C MET A 1 -10.14 -25.10 23.19
N LEU A 2 -8.98 -25.39 22.58
CA LEU A 2 -8.89 -25.99 21.23
C LEU A 2 -9.54 -27.39 21.09
N VAL A 3 -9.42 -28.26 22.10
CA VAL A 3 -10.08 -29.58 22.13
C VAL A 3 -11.61 -29.47 22.05
N LYS A 4 -12.20 -28.37 22.54
CA LYS A 4 -13.64 -28.14 22.45
C LYS A 4 -14.07 -27.72 21.02
N VAL A 5 -13.15 -27.17 20.23
CA VAL A 5 -13.41 -26.68 18.86
C VAL A 5 -13.14 -27.76 17.82
N PHE A 6 -12.01 -28.47 17.94
CA PHE A 6 -11.56 -29.44 16.93
C PHE A 6 -11.85 -30.90 17.31
N GLY A 7 -12.31 -31.16 18.54
CA GLY A 7 -12.44 -32.53 19.06
C GLY A 7 -11.10 -33.15 19.46
N LYS A 8 -11.15 -34.33 20.09
CA LYS A 8 -9.95 -35.06 20.54
C LYS A 8 -9.28 -35.87 19.42
N LYS A 9 -10.03 -36.27 18.40
CA LYS A 9 -9.48 -36.96 17.22
C LYS A 9 -8.76 -35.93 16.36
N ASP A 10 -7.59 -36.30 15.84
CA ASP A 10 -6.78 -35.48 14.92
C ASP A 10 -6.27 -34.13 15.46
N LEU A 11 -6.34 -33.92 16.78
CA LEU A 11 -5.86 -32.69 17.43
C LEU A 11 -4.39 -32.40 17.09
N ASP A 12 -3.53 -33.40 17.15
CA ASP A 12 -2.10 -33.25 16.86
C ASP A 12 -1.85 -32.86 15.40
N LEU A 13 -2.66 -33.39 14.47
CA LEU A 13 -2.59 -33.02 13.05
C LEU A 13 -3.00 -31.56 12.85
N HIS A 14 -4.10 -31.12 13.44
CA HIS A 14 -4.55 -29.72 13.37
C HIS A 14 -3.56 -28.76 14.01
N LEU A 15 -2.99 -29.11 15.16
CA LEU A 15 -1.94 -28.32 15.81
C LEU A 15 -0.68 -28.21 14.94
N THR A 16 -0.31 -29.29 14.26
CA THR A 16 0.83 -29.29 13.33
C THR A 16 0.57 -28.36 12.15
N ARG A 17 -0.62 -28.41 11.55
CA ARG A 17 -1.00 -27.52 10.45
C ARG A 17 -1.02 -26.05 10.89
N ILE A 18 -1.59 -25.74 12.05
CA ILE A 18 -1.61 -24.38 12.59
C ILE A 18 -0.17 -23.88 12.81
N LYS A 19 0.71 -24.71 13.38
CA LYS A 19 2.13 -24.38 13.58
C LYS A 19 2.83 -24.06 12.26
N GLU A 20 2.58 -24.84 11.21
CA GLU A 20 3.15 -24.56 9.87
C GLU A 20 2.60 -23.26 9.28
N CYS A 21 1.31 -22.97 9.42
CA CYS A 21 0.74 -21.70 8.96
C CYS A 21 1.38 -20.49 9.67
N VAL A 22 1.54 -20.55 11.00
CA VAL A 22 2.07 -19.43 11.81
C VAL A 22 3.59 -19.31 11.78
N LYS A 23 4.28 -20.16 11.03
CA LYS A 23 5.75 -20.16 10.87
C LYS A 23 6.28 -18.83 10.32
N TYR A 24 5.52 -18.17 9.46
CA TYR A 24 5.89 -16.89 8.84
C TYR A 24 4.89 -15.80 9.25
N PRO A 25 5.09 -15.14 10.41
CA PRO A 25 4.12 -14.19 10.95
C PRO A 25 3.92 -12.94 10.09
N ASN A 26 4.87 -12.64 9.19
CA ASN A 26 4.75 -11.56 8.20
C ASN A 26 3.75 -11.88 7.07
N LEU A 27 3.39 -13.16 6.87
CA LEU A 27 2.42 -13.61 5.86
C LEU A 27 1.01 -13.82 6.42
N ILE A 28 0.84 -13.69 7.73
CA ILE A 28 -0.46 -13.76 8.40
C ILE A 28 -0.94 -12.35 8.75
N ASN A 29 -2.21 -12.09 8.44
CA ASN A 29 -2.93 -10.93 8.91
C ASN A 29 -4.25 -11.36 9.56
N VAL A 30 -4.66 -10.68 10.63
CA VAL A 30 -5.94 -10.91 11.31
C VAL A 30 -6.76 -9.65 11.15
N TYR A 31 -7.94 -9.77 10.54
CA TYR A 31 -8.86 -8.67 10.36
C TYR A 31 -10.09 -8.91 11.23
N GLU A 32 -10.37 -7.96 12.12
CA GLU A 32 -11.51 -8.03 13.02
C GLU A 32 -12.68 -7.22 12.44
N LEU A 33 -13.75 -7.92 12.06
CA LEU A 33 -14.91 -7.32 11.39
C LEU A 33 -15.64 -6.29 12.26
N ASP A 34 -15.80 -6.60 13.55
CA ASP A 34 -16.54 -5.77 14.51
C ASP A 34 -15.60 -4.82 15.30
N GLY A 35 -14.31 -4.80 14.96
CA GLY A 35 -13.31 -3.96 15.61
C GLY A 35 -13.35 -2.53 15.09
N GLN A 36 -12.73 -1.59 15.83
CA GLN A 36 -12.61 -0.19 15.38
C GLN A 36 -11.94 -0.07 14.02
N GLU A 37 -10.97 -0.95 13.72
CA GLU A 37 -10.34 -1.04 12.39
C GLU A 37 -11.29 -1.57 11.32
N GLY A 38 -12.20 -2.50 11.62
CA GLY A 38 -13.18 -3.00 10.66
C GLY A 38 -14.25 -1.97 10.29
N VAL A 39 -14.63 -1.11 11.26
CA VAL A 39 -15.62 -0.04 11.08
C VAL A 39 -15.02 1.20 10.39
N SER A 40 -13.73 1.50 10.60
CA SER A 40 -13.06 2.69 10.04
C SER A 40 -12.23 2.39 8.79
N ASN A 41 -11.67 1.18 8.66
CA ASN A 41 -10.88 0.73 7.52
C ASN A 41 -11.62 -0.42 6.81
N GLY A 42 -12.01 -0.17 5.56
CA GLY A 42 -12.58 -1.21 4.70
C GLY A 42 -11.67 -2.42 4.54
N ILE A 43 -12.25 -3.55 4.13
CA ILE A 43 -11.53 -4.81 3.87
C ILE A 43 -10.37 -4.64 2.86
N ASP A 44 -10.51 -3.69 1.94
CA ASP A 44 -9.49 -3.32 0.97
C ASP A 44 -8.18 -2.86 1.66
N SER A 45 -8.31 -2.08 2.73
CA SER A 45 -7.22 -1.64 3.58
C SER A 45 -6.49 -2.82 4.21
N ALA A 46 -7.25 -3.79 4.74
CA ALA A 46 -6.70 -4.96 5.40
C ALA A 46 -5.96 -5.88 4.42
N ILE A 47 -6.49 -6.02 3.21
CA ILE A 47 -5.83 -6.79 2.14
C ILE A 47 -4.54 -6.08 1.71
N LEU A 48 -4.60 -4.77 1.46
CA LEU A 48 -3.42 -4.00 1.08
C LEU A 48 -2.34 -4.03 2.16
N ASN A 49 -2.70 -3.83 3.43
CA ASN A 49 -1.79 -3.92 4.56
C ASN A 49 -1.12 -5.31 4.64
N ALA A 50 -1.88 -6.39 4.41
CA ALA A 50 -1.33 -7.75 4.39
C ALA A 50 -0.28 -7.92 3.29
N LEU A 51 -0.55 -7.38 2.09
CA LEU A 51 0.40 -7.42 0.97
C LEU A 51 1.65 -6.59 1.26
N ILE A 52 1.50 -5.39 1.82
CA ILE A 52 2.61 -4.52 2.21
C ILE A 52 3.48 -5.21 3.26
N LYS A 53 2.86 -5.79 4.30
CA LYS A 53 3.54 -6.55 5.36
C LYS A 53 4.29 -7.77 4.80
N ALA A 54 3.70 -8.47 3.82
CA ALA A 54 4.34 -9.60 3.15
C ALA A 54 5.57 -9.17 2.32
N LYS A 55 5.51 -7.98 1.69
CA LYS A 55 6.59 -7.40 0.87
C LYS A 55 7.54 -6.46 1.63
N LYS A 56 7.65 -6.61 2.96
CA LYS A 56 8.45 -5.70 3.79
C LYS A 56 9.87 -5.51 3.24
N GLY A 57 10.24 -4.26 2.96
CA GLY A 57 11.56 -3.87 2.45
C GLY A 57 11.61 -3.51 0.96
N ASN A 58 10.56 -3.81 0.17
CA ASN A 58 10.43 -3.30 -1.19
C ASN A 58 9.44 -2.13 -1.23
N PHE A 59 9.91 -0.93 -0.88
CA PHE A 59 9.08 0.27 -0.78
C PHE A 59 8.47 0.71 -2.12
N VAL A 60 9.16 0.45 -3.24
CA VAL A 60 8.66 0.76 -4.59
C VAL A 60 7.40 -0.04 -4.90
N ASP A 61 7.45 -1.37 -4.70
CA ASP A 61 6.28 -2.23 -4.90
C ASP A 61 5.14 -1.89 -3.95
N GLN A 62 5.45 -1.59 -2.69
CA GLN A 62 4.45 -1.22 -1.69
C GLN A 62 3.73 0.08 -2.08
N LEU A 63 4.49 1.09 -2.52
CA LEU A 63 3.93 2.38 -2.90
C LEU A 63 3.11 2.27 -4.19
N GLN A 64 3.57 1.46 -5.15
CA GLN A 64 2.80 1.16 -6.36
C GLN A 64 1.47 0.47 -6.03
N LEU A 65 1.46 -0.49 -5.12
CA LEU A 65 0.22 -1.15 -4.68
C LEU A 65 -0.74 -0.15 -4.03
N ALA A 66 -0.25 0.71 -3.13
CA ALA A 66 -1.07 1.72 -2.47
C ALA A 66 -1.67 2.73 -3.47
N LEU A 67 -0.91 3.16 -4.48
CA LEU A 67 -1.39 4.03 -5.55
C LEU A 67 -2.46 3.39 -6.42
N VAL A 68 -2.26 2.13 -6.84
CA VAL A 68 -3.23 1.40 -7.66
C VAL A 68 -4.56 1.22 -6.91
N TRP A 69 -4.49 1.05 -5.58
CA TRP A 69 -5.66 0.89 -4.72
C TRP A 69 -6.24 2.22 -4.23
N ASN A 70 -5.61 3.35 -4.58
CA ASN A 70 -5.96 4.68 -4.10
C ASN A 70 -6.07 4.76 -2.56
N ARG A 71 -5.06 4.24 -1.85
CA ARG A 71 -5.00 4.23 -0.37
C ARG A 71 -3.82 5.05 0.14
N ALA A 72 -3.95 6.38 0.07
CA ALA A 72 -2.94 7.31 0.55
C ALA A 72 -2.72 7.21 2.06
N ASP A 73 -3.78 6.92 2.82
CA ASP A 73 -3.75 6.66 4.26
C ASP A 73 -2.83 5.48 4.61
N VAL A 74 -2.93 4.38 3.84
CA VAL A 74 -2.08 3.20 4.00
C VAL A 74 -0.63 3.53 3.63
N ALA A 75 -0.40 4.27 2.53
CA ALA A 75 0.95 4.70 2.17
C ALA A 75 1.58 5.57 3.26
N GLN A 76 0.81 6.50 3.84
CA GLN A 76 1.27 7.37 4.92
C GLN A 76 1.65 6.58 6.17
N ARG A 77 0.81 5.61 6.59
CA ARG A 77 1.00 4.82 7.81
C ARG A 77 2.01 3.68 7.68
N GLU A 78 2.17 3.07 6.51
CA GLU A 78 2.98 1.85 6.37
C GLU A 78 4.30 2.09 5.62
N ILE A 79 4.36 3.10 4.74
CA ILE A 79 5.52 3.33 3.85
C ILE A 79 6.27 4.59 4.29
N PHE A 80 5.55 5.67 4.54
CA PHE A 80 6.13 6.95 4.97
C PHE A 80 6.14 7.13 6.51
N TYR A 81 5.76 6.11 7.26
CA TYR A 81 5.82 6.07 8.72
C TYR A 81 7.25 5.70 9.16
N GLY A 82 8.11 6.71 9.14
CA GLY A 82 9.52 6.58 9.51
C GLY A 82 10.40 7.57 8.74
N HIS A 83 11.68 7.58 9.05
CA HIS A 83 12.69 8.36 8.33
C HIS A 83 13.17 7.61 7.07
N VAL A 84 12.25 7.13 6.23
CA VAL A 84 12.64 6.64 4.90
C VAL A 84 13.07 7.85 4.10
N HIS A 85 14.37 7.91 3.80
CA HIS A 85 14.92 8.95 2.96
C HIS A 85 14.71 8.55 1.50
N TRP A 86 13.97 9.38 0.78
CA TRP A 86 13.83 9.26 -0.67
C TRP A 86 14.81 10.22 -1.31
N GLU A 87 15.64 9.72 -2.22
CA GLU A 87 16.54 10.54 -3.00
C GLU A 87 15.75 11.42 -3.99
N LYS A 88 16.39 12.50 -4.44
CA LYS A 88 15.77 13.41 -5.40
C LYS A 88 15.45 12.65 -6.69
N GLY A 89 14.17 12.67 -7.08
CA GLY A 89 13.68 12.06 -8.31
C GLY A 89 13.13 10.64 -8.14
N GLU A 90 13.34 9.97 -6.99
CA GLU A 90 12.80 8.61 -6.77
C GLU A 90 11.27 8.58 -6.75
N LEU A 91 10.65 9.69 -6.33
CA LEU A 91 9.20 9.84 -6.28
C LEU A 91 8.57 10.30 -7.61
N ASP A 92 9.37 10.75 -8.60
CA ASP A 92 8.86 11.43 -9.80
C ASP A 92 7.89 10.56 -10.62
N ASN A 93 8.18 9.26 -10.75
CA ASN A 93 7.30 8.34 -11.46
C ASN A 93 5.96 8.15 -10.74
N PHE A 94 5.97 8.15 -9.40
CA PHE A 94 4.78 8.03 -8.58
C PHE A 94 3.95 9.32 -8.60
N VAL A 95 4.61 10.48 -8.58
CA VAL A 95 3.97 11.80 -8.77
C VAL A 95 3.29 11.86 -10.13
N ARG A 96 3.99 11.47 -11.21
CA ARG A 96 3.40 11.41 -12.56
C ARG A 96 2.16 10.53 -12.58
N TYR A 97 2.22 9.36 -11.95
CA TYR A 97 1.07 8.47 -11.85
C TYR A 97 -0.09 9.15 -11.12
N ALA A 98 0.15 9.77 -9.96
CA ALA A 98 -0.87 10.46 -9.20
C ALA A 98 -1.55 11.59 -9.99
N ILE A 99 -0.79 12.40 -10.75
CA ILE A 99 -1.35 13.46 -11.62
C ILE A 99 -2.24 12.86 -12.71
N VAL A 100 -1.74 11.86 -13.45
CA VAL A 100 -2.46 11.27 -14.59
C VAL A 100 -3.75 10.55 -14.17
N HIS A 101 -3.73 9.95 -12.98
CA HIS A 101 -4.85 9.18 -12.43
C HIS A 101 -5.74 10.00 -11.50
N ASN A 102 -5.48 11.31 -11.34
CA ASN A 102 -6.25 12.21 -10.48
C ASN A 102 -6.33 11.70 -9.03
N LEU A 103 -5.17 11.48 -8.41
CA LEU A 103 -5.01 11.03 -7.03
C LEU A 103 -4.48 12.19 -6.16
N PRO A 104 -5.32 13.18 -5.80
CA PRO A 104 -4.87 14.39 -5.12
C PRO A 104 -4.30 14.11 -3.72
N GLU A 105 -4.85 13.15 -2.98
CA GLU A 105 -4.37 12.79 -1.63
C GLU A 105 -2.94 12.25 -1.65
N PHE A 106 -2.56 11.56 -2.74
CA PHE A 106 -1.18 11.12 -2.95
C PHE A 106 -0.26 12.27 -3.34
N LEU A 107 -0.74 13.25 -4.10
CA LEU A 107 0.05 14.44 -4.43
C LEU A 107 0.36 15.26 -3.19
N ASP A 108 -0.64 15.48 -2.33
CA ASP A 108 -0.44 16.17 -1.06
C ASP A 108 0.59 15.41 -0.21
N LEU A 109 0.46 14.09 -0.10
CA LEU A 109 1.42 13.23 0.60
C LEU A 109 2.84 13.36 0.02
N PHE A 110 3.02 13.35 -1.30
CA PHE A 110 4.36 13.47 -1.89
C PHE A 110 4.98 14.85 -1.67
N ILE A 111 4.18 15.91 -1.74
CA ILE A 111 4.64 17.28 -1.46
C ILE A 111 5.05 17.41 0.02
N GLU A 112 4.24 16.88 0.94
CA GLU A 112 4.57 16.82 2.37
C GLU A 112 5.87 16.06 2.65
N LYS A 113 6.20 15.06 1.83
CA LYS A 113 7.42 14.25 1.95
C LYS A 113 8.63 14.82 1.21
N GLY A 114 8.50 16.02 0.62
CA GLY A 114 9.64 16.79 0.10
C GLY A 114 9.73 16.85 -1.42
N VAL A 115 8.73 16.39 -2.17
CA VAL A 115 8.68 16.61 -3.62
C VAL A 115 8.46 18.10 -3.92
N SER A 116 9.42 18.71 -4.62
CA SER A 116 9.27 20.06 -5.17
C SER A 116 8.58 20.00 -6.54
N MET A 117 7.33 20.47 -6.62
CA MET A 117 6.61 20.58 -7.90
C MET A 117 7.33 21.49 -8.91
N LYS A 118 8.06 22.51 -8.41
CA LYS A 118 8.87 23.38 -9.26
C LYS A 118 10.02 22.63 -9.94
N ASP A 119 10.65 21.70 -9.23
CA ASP A 119 11.77 20.92 -9.75
C ASP A 119 11.28 19.78 -10.65
N TYR A 120 10.14 19.19 -10.30
CA TYR A 120 9.53 18.09 -11.03
C TYR A 120 8.95 18.53 -12.40
N LEU A 121 8.26 19.67 -12.45
CA LEU A 121 7.58 20.18 -13.66
C LEU A 121 8.53 20.82 -14.68
N THR A 122 9.43 20.01 -15.24
CA THR A 122 10.29 20.39 -16.37
C THR A 122 9.50 20.45 -17.68
N ASP A 123 10.02 21.13 -18.71
CA ASP A 123 9.40 21.15 -20.06
C ASP A 123 9.15 19.74 -20.61
N ARG A 124 10.09 18.82 -20.34
CA ARG A 124 9.96 17.40 -20.69
C ARG A 124 8.77 16.76 -19.97
N GLU A 125 8.65 17.00 -18.68
CA GLU A 125 7.59 16.42 -17.86
C GLU A 125 6.21 16.97 -18.23
N LEU A 126 6.11 18.29 -18.41
CA LEU A 126 4.90 18.95 -18.90
C LEU A 126 4.48 18.36 -20.24
N THR A 127 5.40 18.21 -21.20
CA THR A 127 5.10 17.57 -22.49
C THR A 127 4.51 16.18 -22.33
N VAL A 128 5.08 15.35 -21.43
CA VAL A 128 4.54 14.01 -21.14
C VAL A 128 3.14 14.08 -20.54
N LEU A 129 2.90 14.99 -19.59
CA LEU A 129 1.61 15.14 -18.93
C LEU A 129 0.52 15.61 -19.91
N TYR A 130 0.80 16.64 -20.72
CA TYR A 130 -0.13 17.13 -21.75
C TYR A 130 -0.48 16.05 -22.77
N ASN A 131 0.50 15.27 -23.23
CA ASN A 131 0.26 14.19 -24.19
C ASN A 131 -0.61 13.06 -23.59
N LYS A 132 -0.43 12.74 -22.31
CA LYS A 132 -1.29 11.76 -21.64
C LYS A 132 -2.73 12.24 -21.47
N VAL A 133 -2.93 13.53 -21.20
CA VAL A 133 -4.26 14.16 -21.16
C VAL A 133 -4.89 14.15 -22.55
N SER A 134 -4.15 14.54 -23.59
CA SER A 134 -4.64 14.47 -24.98
C SER A 134 -5.09 13.04 -25.35
N ALA A 135 -4.27 12.03 -25.06
CA ALA A 135 -4.62 10.63 -25.32
C ALA A 135 -5.83 10.14 -24.52
N LYS A 136 -6.04 10.65 -23.29
CA LYS A 136 -7.17 10.27 -22.43
C LYS A 136 -8.49 10.91 -22.86
N PHE A 137 -8.45 12.08 -23.50
CA PHE A 137 -9.63 12.89 -23.83
C PHE A 137 -9.87 13.14 -25.33
N GLY A 138 -9.01 12.64 -26.23
CA GLY A 138 -9.32 12.48 -27.65
C GLY A 138 -9.31 13.76 -28.50
N TRP A 139 -8.29 14.59 -28.33
CA TRP A 139 -8.02 15.84 -29.06
C TRP A 139 -6.54 15.94 -29.42
#